data_AF-A0A2N6KHT3-F1
#
_entry.id   AF-A0A2N6KHT3-F1
#
_cell.length_a   1.000
_cell.length_b   1.000
_cell.length_c   1.000
_cell.angle_alpha   90.00
_cell.angle_beta   90.00
_cell.angle_gamma   90.00
#
_symmetry.space_group_name_H-M   'P 1'
#
loop_
_entity.id
_entity.type
_entity.pdbx_description
1 polymer ?
#
loop_
_entity_poly.entity_id
_entity_poly.type
_entity_poly.pdbx_seq_one_letter_code
_entity_poly.pdbx_strand_id
1 'polypeptide(L)' 'MDPQTIKEQIAQIQSKREYLLSLLEQPNLGTLRIDVNQALEEMDELIDEYRRTFPETDI' A
#
# COMPACT_ATOMS: atom_id res chain seq x y z
N MET A 1 -11.84 -15.08 8.02
CA MET A 1 -12.05 -13.82 7.27
C MET A 1 -12.54 -14.20 5.89
N ASP A 2 -13.51 -13.48 5.37
CA ASP A 2 -14.01 -13.69 4.01
C ASP A 2 -12.99 -13.13 2.98
N PRO A 3 -12.72 -13.82 1.85
CA PRO A 3 -11.82 -13.33 0.81
C PRO A 3 -12.19 -11.94 0.29
N GLN A 4 -13.49 -11.60 0.28
CA GLN A 4 -13.97 -10.27 -0.12
C GLN A 4 -13.50 -9.20 0.87
N THR A 5 -13.55 -9.48 2.18
CA THR A 5 -13.06 -8.55 3.20
C THR A 5 -11.55 -8.29 3.08
N ILE A 6 -10.77 -9.31 2.71
CA ILE A 6 -9.32 -9.13 2.48
C ILE A 6 -9.11 -8.28 1.23
N LYS A 7 -9.86 -8.52 0.15
CA LYS A 7 -9.81 -7.71 -1.07
C LYS A 7 -10.14 -6.23 -0.81
N GLU A 8 -11.19 -5.94 -0.02
CA GLU A 8 -11.55 -4.58 0.37
C GLU A 8 -10.46 -3.90 1.19
N GLN A 9 -9.83 -4.62 2.13
CA GLN A 9 -8.70 -4.08 2.90
C GLN A 9 -7.50 -3.77 2.00
N ILE A 10 -7.19 -4.64 1.03
CA ILE A 10 -6.11 -4.39 0.07
C ILE A 10 -6.41 -3.18 -0.80
N ALA A 11 -7.65 -2.98 -1.23
CA ALA A 11 -8.05 -1.76 -1.94
C ALA A 11 -7.82 -0.50 -1.09
N GLN A 12 -8.14 -0.53 0.21
CA GLN A 12 -7.84 0.59 1.11
C GLN A 12 -6.34 0.83 1.26
N ILE A 13 -5.53 -0.23 1.29
CA ILE A 13 -4.07 -0.13 1.37
C ILE A 13 -3.52 0.49 0.09
N GLN A 14 -3.99 0.09 -1.09
CA GLN A 14 -3.61 0.71 -2.36
C GLN A 14 -3.94 2.21 -2.39
N SER A 15 -5.14 2.61 -1.98
CA SER A 15 -5.49 4.04 -1.95
C SER A 15 -4.65 4.85 -0.94
N LYS A 16 -4.30 4.26 0.21
CA LYS A 16 -3.36 4.88 1.16
C LYS A 16 -1.95 5.01 0.58
N ARG A 17 -1.50 4.03 -0.21
CA ARG A 17 -0.20 4.05 -0.90
C ARG A 17 -0.14 5.19 -1.90
N GLU A 18 -1.19 5.38 -2.70
CA GLU A 18 -1.29 6.52 -3.65
C GLU A 18 -1.22 7.88 -2.93
N TYR A 19 -1.86 7.99 -1.76
CA TYR A 19 -1.77 9.19 -0.94
C TYR A 19 -0.35 9.45 -0.42
N LEU A 20 0.34 8.42 0.07
CA LEU A 20 1.73 8.53 0.53
C LEU A 20 2.69 8.87 -0.61
N LEU A 21 2.47 8.34 -1.81
CA LEU A 21 3.22 8.74 -3.01
C LEU A 21 3.01 10.21 -3.34
N SER A 22 1.77 10.69 -3.28
CA SER A 22 1.44 12.11 -3.49
C SER A 22 2.10 13.01 -2.43
N LEU A 23 2.27 12.51 -1.21
CA LEU A 23 3.04 13.20 -0.17
C LEU A 23 4.52 13.29 -0.52
N LEU A 24 5.15 12.23 -1.05
CA LEU A 24 6.57 12.29 -1.45
C LEU A 24 6.88 13.35 -2.50
N GLU A 25 5.90 13.76 -3.31
CA GLU A 25 6.04 14.84 -4.28
C GLU A 25 6.13 16.23 -3.61
N GLN A 26 5.74 16.34 -2.34
CA GLN A 26 5.81 17.60 -1.61
C GLN A 26 7.23 17.88 -1.10
N PRO A 27 7.79 19.07 -1.38
CA PRO A 27 9.19 19.39 -1.06
C PRO A 27 9.46 19.60 0.45
N ASN A 28 8.41 19.67 1.28
CA ASN A 28 8.45 20.04 2.69
C ASN A 28 8.31 18.87 3.67
N LEU A 29 8.53 17.62 3.25
CA LEU A 29 8.41 16.47 4.16
C LEU A 29 9.51 16.38 5.22
N GLY A 30 10.70 16.91 4.96
CA GLY A 30 11.81 16.84 5.90
C GLY A 30 12.07 15.41 6.38
N THR A 31 12.00 15.18 7.70
CA THR A 31 12.21 13.87 8.34
C THR A 31 11.10 12.86 8.01
N LEU A 32 9.87 13.33 7.77
CA LEU A 32 8.72 12.48 7.45
C LEU A 32 8.91 11.73 6.13
N ARG A 33 9.81 12.19 5.26
CA ARG A 33 10.16 11.51 4.01
C ARG A 33 10.66 10.10 4.26
N ILE A 34 11.45 9.89 5.31
CA ILE A 34 12.00 8.56 5.62
C ILE A 34 10.86 7.63 6.05
N ASP A 35 10.03 8.10 6.99
CA ASP A 35 8.88 7.34 7.49
C ASP A 35 7.88 7.00 6.37
N VAL A 36 7.64 7.94 5.44
CA VAL A 36 6.75 7.75 4.29
C VAL A 36 7.33 6.73 3.30
N ASN A 37 8.64 6.77 3.03
CA ASN A 37 9.27 5.74 2.18
C ASN A 37 9.18 4.37 2.84
N GLN A 38 9.45 4.26 4.14
CA GLN A 38 9.34 2.99 4.87
C GLN A 38 7.90 2.45 4.83
N ALA A 39 6.90 3.31 5.08
CA ALA A 39 5.50 2.91 5.02
C ALA A 39 5.11 2.45 3.61
N LEU A 40 5.61 3.11 2.55
CA LEU A 40 5.37 2.69 1.18
C LEU A 40 5.97 1.31 0.88
N GLU A 41 7.20 1.03 1.34
CA GLU A 41 7.83 -0.28 1.19
C GLU A 41 7.04 -1.39 1.88
N GLU A 42 6.62 -1.17 3.14
CA GLU A 42 5.80 -2.14 3.89
C GLU A 42 4.45 -2.40 3.19
N MET A 43 3.84 -1.35 2.60
CA MET A 43 2.58 -1.48 1.87
C MET A 43 2.76 -2.21 0.53
N ASP A 44 3.86 -1.97 -0.17
CA ASP A 44 4.19 -2.69 -1.40
C ASP A 44 4.46 -4.17 -1.12
N GLU A 45 5.20 -4.49 -0.06
CA GLU A 45 5.43 -5.88 0.38
C GLU A 45 4.10 -6.60 0.71
N LEU A 46 3.20 -5.93 1.44
CA LEU A 46 1.90 -6.49 1.80
C LEU A 46 0.99 -6.72 0.59
N ILE A 47 0.99 -5.80 -0.38
CA ILE A 47 0.24 -5.97 -1.63
C ILE A 47 0.82 -7.13 -2.45
N ASP A 48 2.14 -7.28 -2.50
CA ASP A 48 2.80 -8.37 -3.22
C ASP A 48 2.52 -9.73 -2.56
N GLU A 49 2.58 -9.81 -1.23
CA GLU A 49 2.21 -11.01 -0.48
C GLU A 49 0.75 -11.42 -0.73
N TYR A 50 -0.16 -10.44 -0.74
CA TYR A 50 -1.57 -10.69 -1.09
C TYR A 50 -1.72 -11.27 -2.49
N ARG A 51 -1.04 -10.69 -3.49
CA ARG A 51 -1.08 -11.20 -4.88
C ARG A 51 -0.55 -12.62 -4.99
N ARG A 52 0.52 -12.94 -4.26
CA ARG A 52 1.09 -14.31 -4.20
C ARG A 52 0.15 -15.31 -3.52
N THR A 53 -0.56 -14.86 -2.49
CA THR A 53 -1.49 -15.70 -1.72
C THR A 53 -2.82 -15.92 -2.44
N PHE A 54 -3.26 -14.93 -3.23
CA PHE A 54 -4.53 -14.94 -3.95
C PHE A 54 -4.35 -14.71 -5.47
N PRO A 55 -3.58 -15.56 -6.18
CA PRO A 55 -3.23 -15.35 -7.59
C PRO A 55 -4.45 -15.42 -8.53
N GLU A 56 -5.55 -16.05 -8.11
CA GLU A 56 -6.79 -16.16 -8.88
C GLU A 56 -7.71 -14.91 -8.78
N THR A 57 -7.28 -13.88 -8.03
CA THR A 57 -8.04 -12.62 -7.86
C THR A 57 -7.56 -11.52 -8.81
N ASP A 58 -6.74 -11.86 -9.81
CA ASP A 58 -6.30 -10.94 -10.86
C ASP A 58 -7.54 -10.34 -11.54
N ILE A 59 -7.67 -9.01 -11.44
CA ILE A 59 -8.84 -8.22 -11.86
C ILE A 59 -8.64 -7.80 -13.32
#